data_AF-A0A7U9T2I6-F1
#
_entry.id   AF-A0A7U9T2I6-F1
#
_cell.length_a   1.000
_cell.length_b   1.000
_cell.length_c   1.000
_cell.angle_alpha   90.00
_cell.angle_beta   90.00
_cell.angle_gamma   90.00
#
_symmetry.space_group_name_H-M   'P 1'
#
loop_
_entity.id
_entity.type
_entity.pdbx_description
1 polymer ?
#
loop_
_entity_poly.entity_id
_entity_poly.type
_entity_poly.pdbx_seq_one_letter_code
_entity_poly.pdbx_strand_id
1 'polypeptide(L)'
;MSPCELEEYINENLLDRVGMNFFNSGISGTMTGLGILGTFLGLSMGLGSFRGEDIYTISDNVGPLLSGMKVAFHTSVYGILFSLVFNFVYRSIMSDAYEKLEIFLNTFRQTAQPPAVTEDENSAAMVVYQAGMANTLRQILELMKGDGVEQTAAVERMVENFGRQLQASMGADFQKLGSTLRAAGEAQTAQAANTEEMIEAVKTLVEVNRNVQSALAKVMERQERFAGELKAQKEQLSRTCSEMSDEISGQLYAFEQMRNLYEK
;
A
#
# COMPACT_ATOMS: atom_id res chain seq x y z
N MET A 1 17.82 46.91 -8.21
CA MET A 1 17.76 45.81 -7.21
C MET A 1 16.44 45.13 -7.45
N SER A 2 16.44 43.91 -8.00
CA SER A 2 15.18 43.21 -8.29
C SER A 2 14.36 43.10 -7.00
N PRO A 3 13.06 43.37 -7.03
CA PRO A 3 12.23 43.23 -5.84
C PRO A 3 12.35 41.78 -5.35
N CYS A 4 12.64 41.62 -4.06
CA CYS A 4 12.69 40.31 -3.43
C CYS A 4 11.24 39.81 -3.33
N GLU A 5 10.86 38.85 -4.16
CA GLU A 5 9.51 38.28 -4.14
C GLU A 5 9.37 37.38 -2.91
N LEU A 6 8.54 37.78 -1.95
CA LEU A 6 8.33 37.05 -0.69
C LEU A 6 7.91 35.59 -0.91
N GLU A 7 7.21 35.34 -2.02
CA GLU A 7 6.72 34.03 -2.47
C GLU A 7 7.85 33.05 -2.84
N GLU A 8 9.05 33.55 -3.09
CA GLU A 8 10.22 32.69 -3.29
C GLU A 8 10.67 32.03 -1.96
N TYR A 9 10.38 32.67 -0.83
CA TYR A 9 10.79 32.23 0.51
C TYR A 9 9.64 31.59 1.29
N ILE A 10 8.44 32.15 1.20
CA ILE A 10 7.24 31.67 1.90
C ILE A 10 6.25 31.16 0.84
N ASN A 11 6.24 29.83 0.64
CA ASN A 11 5.39 29.17 -0.35
C ASN A 11 4.99 27.76 0.09
N GLU A 12 4.22 27.10 -0.76
CA GLU A 12 3.71 25.74 -0.55
C GLU A 12 4.85 24.73 -0.32
N ASN A 13 6.02 24.89 -0.97
CA ASN A 13 7.16 24.00 -0.75
C ASN A 13 7.74 24.13 0.66
N LEU A 14 7.77 25.34 1.23
CA LEU A 14 8.14 25.53 2.64
C LEU A 14 7.13 24.82 3.55
N LEU A 15 5.84 24.98 3.26
CA LEU A 15 4.77 24.37 4.04
C LEU A 15 4.81 22.84 3.96
N ASP A 16 5.07 22.27 2.79
CA ASP A 16 5.26 20.83 2.58
C ASP A 16 6.46 20.28 3.35
N ARG A 17 7.55 21.05 3.37
CA ARG A 17 8.78 20.68 4.08
C ARG A 17 8.60 20.72 5.59
N VAL A 18 7.95 21.78 6.11
CA VAL A 18 7.65 21.92 7.55
C VAL A 18 6.60 20.91 7.99
N GLY A 19 5.57 20.70 7.17
CA GLY A 19 4.53 19.70 7.38
C GLY A 19 5.01 18.26 7.21
N MET A 20 6.28 18.05 6.82
CA MET A 20 6.88 16.75 6.56
C MET A 20 5.98 15.86 5.69
N ASN A 21 5.41 16.44 4.62
CA ASN A 21 4.32 15.82 3.86
C ASN A 21 4.70 14.43 3.32
N PHE A 22 5.97 14.26 2.94
CA PHE A 22 6.54 12.98 2.54
C PHE A 22 6.42 11.89 3.63
N PHE A 23 6.77 12.19 4.89
CA PHE A 23 6.67 11.22 5.97
C PHE A 23 5.22 10.99 6.39
N ASN A 24 4.45 12.08 6.53
CA ASN A 24 3.09 12.02 7.04
C ASN A 24 2.12 11.32 6.07
N SER A 25 2.35 11.41 4.76
CA SER A 25 1.56 10.68 3.77
C SER A 25 1.67 9.15 3.90
N GLY A 26 2.80 8.62 4.42
CA GLY A 26 3.03 7.19 4.61
C GLY A 26 2.49 6.60 5.92
N ILE A 27 2.33 7.44 6.96
CA ILE A 27 1.99 6.99 8.32
C ILE A 27 0.65 6.22 8.39
N SER A 28 -0.37 6.70 7.66
CA SER A 28 -1.67 6.02 7.59
C SER A 28 -1.55 4.61 6.98
N GLY A 29 -0.72 4.45 5.94
CA GLY A 29 -0.41 3.14 5.38
C GLY A 29 0.31 2.23 6.37
N THR A 30 1.29 2.76 7.10
CA THR A 30 2.01 2.02 8.15
C THR A 30 1.10 1.57 9.28
N MET A 31 0.17 2.41 9.76
CA MET A 31 -0.80 2.05 10.80
C MET A 31 -1.73 0.90 10.36
N THR A 32 -2.17 0.94 9.10
CA THR A 32 -2.96 -0.16 8.51
C THR A 32 -2.12 -1.44 8.44
N GLY A 33 -0.87 -1.33 7.98
CA GLY A 33 0.08 -2.44 7.93
C GLY A 33 0.37 -3.04 9.31
N LEU A 34 0.47 -2.22 10.36
CA LEU A 34 0.62 -2.70 11.74
C LEU A 34 -0.62 -3.45 12.23
N GLY A 35 -1.83 -3.04 11.84
CA GLY A 35 -3.06 -3.77 12.14
C GLY A 35 -3.11 -5.15 11.47
N ILE A 36 -2.65 -5.24 10.21
CA ILE A 36 -2.50 -6.50 9.46
C ILE A 36 -1.45 -7.39 10.15
N LEU A 37 -0.30 -6.83 10.53
CA LEU A 37 0.75 -7.56 11.24
C LEU A 37 0.27 -8.08 12.61
N GLY A 38 -0.49 -7.27 13.35
CA GLY A 38 -1.14 -7.68 14.60
C GLY A 38 -2.11 -8.85 14.40
N THR A 39 -2.80 -8.89 13.26
CA THR A 39 -3.67 -10.02 12.88
C THR A 39 -2.86 -11.30 12.71
N PHE A 40 -1.75 -11.24 11.97
CA PHE A 40 -0.87 -12.39 11.79
C PHE A 40 -0.28 -12.89 13.11
N LEU A 41 0.14 -11.98 14.00
CA LEU A 41 0.66 -12.34 15.31
C LEU A 41 -0.41 -12.94 16.23
N GLY A 42 -1.61 -12.35 16.28
CA GLY A 42 -2.72 -12.85 17.09
C GLY A 42 -3.18 -14.25 16.66
N LEU A 43 -3.24 -14.49 15.34
CA LEU A 43 -3.53 -15.82 14.81
C LEU A 43 -2.38 -16.80 15.03
N SER A 44 -1.12 -16.39 14.87
CA SER A 44 0.06 -17.23 15.12
C SER A 44 0.16 -17.66 16.58
N MET A 45 -0.13 -16.78 17.53
CA MET A 45 -0.20 -17.12 18.96
C MET A 45 -1.38 -18.05 19.27
N GLY A 46 -2.56 -17.80 18.67
CA GLY A 46 -3.73 -18.65 18.80
C GLY A 46 -3.48 -20.08 18.29
N LEU A 47 -2.83 -20.22 17.13
CA LEU A 47 -2.48 -21.51 16.54
C LEU A 47 -1.31 -22.21 17.25
N GLY A 48 -0.32 -21.45 17.74
CA GLY A 48 0.83 -22.01 18.48
C GLY A 48 0.45 -22.66 19.81
N SER A 49 -0.70 -22.30 20.38
CA SER A 49 -1.27 -22.94 21.57
C SER A 49 -1.99 -24.27 21.28
N PHE A 50 -2.16 -24.64 20.00
CA PHE A 50 -2.90 -25.83 19.59
C PHE A 50 -1.97 -27.07 19.55
N ARG A 51 -1.97 -27.88 20.62
CA ARG A 51 -1.26 -29.17 20.66
C ARG A 51 -2.24 -30.30 20.35
N GLY A 52 -2.18 -30.84 19.13
CA GLY A 52 -3.11 -31.85 18.61
C GLY A 52 -2.84 -33.28 19.09
N GLU A 53 -2.59 -33.49 20.38
CA GLU A 53 -2.24 -34.81 20.90
C GLU A 53 -3.47 -35.63 21.36
N ASP A 54 -4.65 -35.04 21.58
CA ASP A 54 -5.87 -35.79 21.96
C ASP A 54 -7.20 -35.11 21.53
N ILE A 55 -8.20 -35.90 21.14
CA ILE A 55 -9.54 -35.38 20.73
C ILE A 55 -10.30 -34.73 21.90
N TYR A 56 -10.03 -35.14 23.14
CA TYR A 56 -10.62 -34.55 24.35
C TYR A 56 -9.96 -33.23 24.78
N THR A 57 -8.71 -32.96 24.36
CA THR A 57 -8.02 -31.69 24.62
C THR A 57 -8.36 -30.62 23.58
N ILE A 58 -9.04 -30.96 22.48
CA ILE A 58 -9.49 -29.98 21.48
C ILE A 58 -10.41 -28.93 22.12
N SER A 59 -11.33 -29.33 23.02
CA SER A 59 -12.25 -28.38 23.67
C SER A 59 -11.53 -27.35 24.57
N ASP A 60 -10.47 -27.76 25.26
CA ASP A 60 -9.65 -26.86 26.09
C ASP A 60 -8.73 -25.96 25.24
N ASN A 61 -8.36 -26.41 24.04
CA ASN A 61 -7.56 -25.66 23.07
C ASN A 61 -8.39 -24.64 22.24
N VAL A 62 -9.74 -24.71 22.25
CA VAL A 62 -10.59 -23.71 21.58
C VAL A 62 -10.50 -22.34 22.24
N GLY A 63 -10.38 -22.28 23.57
CA GLY A 63 -10.32 -21.02 24.31
C GLY A 63 -9.14 -20.12 23.90
N PRO A 64 -7.89 -20.62 23.96
CA PRO A 64 -6.71 -19.89 23.49
C PRO A 64 -6.78 -19.48 22.02
N LEU A 65 -7.33 -20.32 21.14
CA LEU A 65 -7.53 -20.02 19.71
C LEU A 65 -8.51 -18.85 19.51
N LEU A 66 -9.66 -18.89 20.18
CA LEU A 66 -10.65 -17.81 20.16
C LEU A 66 -10.09 -16.51 20.73
N SER A 67 -9.25 -16.60 21.78
CA SER A 67 -8.57 -15.44 22.36
C SER A 67 -7.57 -14.82 21.37
N GLY A 68 -6.75 -15.61 20.70
CA GLY A 68 -5.83 -15.13 19.65
C GLY A 68 -6.54 -14.47 18.48
N MET A 69 -7.66 -15.06 18.04
CA MET A 69 -8.51 -14.49 16.99
C MET A 69 -9.18 -13.17 17.43
N LYS A 70 -9.60 -13.06 18.70
CA LYS A 70 -10.16 -11.82 19.25
C LYS A 70 -9.11 -10.69 19.27
N VAL A 71 -7.88 -10.99 19.68
CA VAL A 71 -6.76 -10.03 19.67
C VAL A 71 -6.46 -9.58 18.24
N ALA A 72 -6.37 -10.52 17.30
CA ALA A 72 -6.19 -10.23 15.87
C ALA A 72 -7.25 -9.29 15.30
N PHE A 73 -8.53 -9.55 15.62
CA PHE A 73 -9.65 -8.69 15.20
C PHE A 73 -9.52 -7.26 15.74
N HIS A 74 -9.24 -7.10 17.04
CA HIS A 74 -9.11 -5.77 17.63
C HIS A 74 -7.91 -5.00 17.07
N THR A 75 -6.76 -5.66 16.87
CA THR A 75 -5.59 -5.00 16.28
C THR A 75 -5.84 -4.49 14.87
N SER A 76 -6.63 -5.22 14.06
CA SER A 76 -7.02 -4.77 12.72
C SER A 76 -7.97 -3.58 12.77
N VAL A 77 -9.00 -3.65 13.61
CA VAL A 77 -9.98 -2.56 13.79
C VAL A 77 -9.28 -1.27 14.23
N TYR A 78 -8.37 -1.36 15.22
CA TYR A 78 -7.62 -0.19 15.67
C TYR A 78 -6.68 0.34 14.58
N GLY A 79 -5.95 -0.52 13.87
CA GLY A 79 -5.04 -0.09 12.80
C GLY A 79 -5.77 0.68 11.69
N ILE A 80 -6.93 0.19 11.25
CA ILE A 80 -7.76 0.83 10.23
C ILE A 80 -8.39 2.12 10.78
N LEU A 81 -8.95 2.10 11.99
CA LEU A 81 -9.58 3.27 12.58
C LEU A 81 -8.58 4.42 12.81
N PHE A 82 -7.42 4.13 13.38
CA PHE A 82 -6.39 5.15 13.59
C PHE A 82 -5.81 5.64 12.25
N SER A 83 -5.66 4.77 11.26
CA SER A 83 -5.25 5.16 9.90
C SER A 83 -6.22 6.16 9.27
N LEU A 84 -7.53 5.90 9.35
CA LEU A 84 -8.56 6.79 8.81
C LEU A 84 -8.61 8.13 9.55
N VAL A 85 -8.59 8.10 10.89
CA VAL A 85 -8.59 9.32 11.71
C VAL A 85 -7.34 10.15 11.42
N PHE A 86 -6.16 9.52 11.38
CA PHE A 86 -4.92 10.21 11.07
C PHE A 86 -4.97 10.84 9.66
N ASN A 87 -5.41 10.09 8.65
CA ASN A 87 -5.52 10.60 7.29
C ASN A 87 -6.46 11.80 7.19
N PHE A 88 -7.61 11.73 7.85
CA PHE A 88 -8.60 12.81 7.89
C PHE A 88 -8.04 14.06 8.58
N VAL A 89 -7.48 13.91 9.78
CA VAL A 89 -6.90 15.03 10.54
C VAL A 89 -5.74 15.65 9.78
N TYR A 90 -4.83 14.84 9.25
CA TYR A 90 -3.68 15.32 8.48
C TYR A 90 -4.10 16.13 7.26
N ARG A 91 -5.03 15.59 6.44
CA ARG A 91 -5.55 16.31 5.27
C ARG A 91 -6.28 17.60 5.64
N SER A 92 -7.05 17.60 6.73
CA SER A 92 -7.76 18.79 7.19
C SER A 92 -6.79 19.89 7.65
N ILE A 93 -5.75 19.55 8.41
CA ILE A 93 -4.75 20.52 8.88
C ILE A 93 -3.97 21.08 7.70
N MET A 94 -3.55 20.22 6.76
CA MET A 94 -2.78 20.66 5.60
C MET A 94 -3.62 21.59 4.70
N SER A 95 -4.90 21.27 4.49
CA SER A 95 -5.82 22.12 3.73
C SER A 95 -6.00 23.51 4.35
N ASP A 96 -6.21 23.60 5.67
CA ASP A 96 -6.31 24.89 6.35
C ASP A 96 -4.99 25.68 6.25
N ALA A 97 -3.85 25.00 6.38
CA ALA A 97 -2.55 25.65 6.28
C ALA A 97 -2.28 26.24 4.88
N TYR A 98 -2.67 25.54 3.79
CA TYR A 98 -2.59 26.10 2.43
C TYR A 98 -3.51 27.32 2.27
N GLU A 99 -4.74 27.25 2.80
CA GLU A 99 -5.67 28.39 2.75
C GLU A 99 -5.11 29.61 3.49
N LYS A 100 -4.54 29.44 4.69
CA LYS A 100 -3.94 30.54 5.44
C LYS A 100 -2.72 31.12 4.73
N LEU A 101 -1.91 30.28 4.10
CA LEU A 101 -0.77 30.71 3.30
C LEU A 101 -1.23 31.58 2.12
N GLU A 102 -2.26 31.15 1.39
CA GLU A 102 -2.82 31.91 0.26
C GLU A 102 -3.37 33.27 0.71
N ILE A 103 -4.15 33.30 1.81
CA ILE A 103 -4.69 34.54 2.39
C ILE A 103 -3.54 35.49 2.77
N PHE A 104 -2.49 34.97 3.40
CA PHE A 104 -1.32 35.75 3.79
C PHE A 104 -0.63 36.37 2.57
N LEU A 105 -0.32 35.57 1.55
CA LEU A 105 0.37 36.03 0.34
C LEU A 105 -0.45 37.09 -0.42
N ASN A 106 -1.75 36.87 -0.56
CA ASN A 106 -2.67 37.83 -1.17
C ASN A 106 -2.72 39.15 -0.39
N THR A 107 -2.81 39.09 0.94
CA THR A 107 -2.83 40.29 1.79
C THR A 107 -1.49 41.04 1.75
N PHE A 108 -0.37 40.31 1.73
CA PHE A 108 0.97 40.88 1.63
C PHE A 108 1.17 41.61 0.31
N ARG A 109 0.78 41.01 -0.82
CA ARG A 109 0.81 41.65 -2.15
C ARG A 109 0.03 42.97 -2.15
N GLN A 110 -1.19 42.97 -1.61
CA GLN A 110 -2.04 44.16 -1.58
C GLN A 110 -1.49 45.28 -0.68
N THR A 111 -0.73 44.95 0.36
CA THR A 111 -0.31 45.92 1.39
C THR A 111 1.14 46.40 1.23
N ALA A 112 2.07 45.46 1.00
CA ALA A 112 3.51 45.72 1.03
C ALA A 112 4.14 45.89 -0.36
N GLN A 113 3.46 45.41 -1.40
CA GLN A 113 3.92 45.50 -2.79
C GLN A 113 2.77 45.90 -3.74
N PRO A 114 2.08 47.04 -3.49
CA PRO A 114 1.14 47.55 -4.48
C PRO A 114 1.89 47.81 -5.79
N PRO A 115 1.31 47.48 -6.96
CA PRO A 115 1.98 47.64 -8.24
C PRO A 115 2.52 49.07 -8.39
N ALA A 116 3.80 49.18 -8.76
CA ALA A 116 4.46 50.46 -8.95
C ALA A 116 3.75 51.23 -10.06
N VAL A 117 2.99 52.24 -9.66
CA VAL A 117 2.31 53.19 -10.55
C VAL A 117 3.38 53.94 -11.33
N THR A 118 3.53 53.62 -12.61
CA THR A 118 4.37 54.39 -13.53
C THR A 118 3.76 55.77 -13.74
N GLU A 119 4.56 56.82 -13.57
CA GLU A 119 4.18 58.25 -13.50
C GLU A 119 3.32 58.79 -14.67
N ASP A 120 3.15 58.05 -15.76
CA ASP A 120 2.36 58.47 -16.93
C ASP A 120 0.83 58.31 -16.71
N GLU A 121 0.41 57.46 -15.76
CA GLU A 121 -1.01 57.21 -15.46
C GLU A 121 -1.61 58.17 -14.43
N ASN A 122 -0.83 59.07 -13.81
CA ASN A 122 -1.33 59.88 -12.68
C ASN A 122 -2.31 61.00 -13.12
N SER A 123 -2.18 61.52 -14.34
CA SER A 123 -3.13 62.53 -14.86
C SER A 123 -4.42 61.89 -15.37
N ALA A 124 -4.32 60.76 -16.06
CA ALA A 124 -5.47 60.03 -16.57
C ALA A 124 -6.25 59.32 -15.45
N ALA A 125 -5.58 58.64 -14.53
CA ALA A 125 -6.23 57.94 -13.42
C ALA A 125 -6.85 58.91 -12.41
N MET A 126 -6.25 60.09 -12.15
CA MET A 126 -6.87 61.09 -11.27
C MET A 126 -8.11 61.74 -11.91
N VAL A 127 -8.08 62.02 -13.22
CA VAL A 127 -9.25 62.54 -13.95
C VAL A 127 -10.33 61.47 -14.09
N VAL A 128 -9.97 60.20 -14.33
CA VAL A 128 -10.89 59.06 -14.39
C VAL A 128 -11.45 58.72 -13.01
N TYR A 129 -10.67 58.85 -11.94
CA TYR A 129 -11.11 58.67 -10.56
C TYR A 129 -12.04 59.81 -10.12
N GLN A 130 -11.73 61.07 -10.45
CA GLN A 130 -12.63 62.21 -10.19
C GLN A 130 -13.90 62.15 -11.03
N ALA A 131 -13.79 61.79 -12.32
CA ALA A 131 -14.95 61.59 -13.19
C ALA A 131 -15.80 60.40 -12.72
N GLY A 132 -15.13 59.31 -12.30
CA GLY A 132 -15.75 58.13 -11.71
C GLY A 132 -16.51 58.48 -10.44
N MET A 133 -15.88 59.17 -9.49
CA MET A 133 -16.47 59.57 -8.22
C MET A 133 -17.62 60.58 -8.40
N ALA A 134 -17.50 61.52 -9.36
CA ALA A 134 -18.58 62.42 -9.72
C ALA A 134 -19.76 61.67 -10.37
N ASN A 135 -19.49 60.64 -11.18
CA ASN A 135 -20.51 59.80 -11.79
C ASN A 135 -21.17 58.87 -10.75
N THR A 136 -20.42 58.35 -9.78
CA THR A 136 -20.96 57.57 -8.65
C THR A 136 -21.81 58.45 -7.73
N LEU A 137 -21.39 59.68 -7.43
CA LEU A 137 -22.19 60.67 -6.70
C LEU A 137 -23.48 61.04 -7.45
N ARG A 138 -23.42 61.13 -8.79
CA ARG A 138 -24.59 61.35 -9.64
C ARG A 138 -25.53 60.14 -9.62
N GLN A 139 -25.00 58.92 -9.76
CA GLN A 139 -25.77 57.67 -9.67
C GLN A 139 -26.37 57.47 -8.28
N ILE A 140 -25.68 57.83 -7.21
CA ILE A 140 -26.21 57.78 -5.84
C ILE A 140 -27.30 58.83 -5.63
N LEU A 141 -27.14 60.04 -6.19
CA LEU A 141 -28.19 61.07 -6.21
C LEU A 141 -29.41 60.67 -7.05
N GLU A 142 -29.21 59.95 -8.15
CA GLU A 142 -30.28 59.40 -8.99
C GLU A 142 -30.96 58.19 -8.32
N LEU A 143 -30.20 57.31 -7.64
CA LEU A 143 -30.71 56.22 -6.81
C LEU A 143 -31.47 56.72 -5.57
N MET A 144 -31.13 57.90 -5.04
CA MET A 144 -31.90 58.55 -3.97
C MET A 144 -33.11 59.35 -4.49
N LYS A 145 -33.19 59.64 -5.80
CA LYS A 145 -34.32 60.33 -6.44
C LYS A 145 -35.30 59.39 -7.15
N GLY A 146 -34.86 58.19 -7.52
CA GLY A 146 -35.65 57.21 -8.28
C GLY A 146 -36.33 56.20 -7.36
N ASP A 147 -37.66 56.16 -7.42
CA ASP A 147 -38.55 55.26 -6.70
C ASP A 147 -38.06 53.79 -6.69
N GLY A 148 -38.20 53.14 -5.52
CA GLY A 148 -37.66 51.82 -5.16
C GLY A 148 -38.21 50.59 -5.88
N VAL A 149 -38.34 50.62 -7.21
CA VAL A 149 -38.88 49.52 -8.03
C VAL A 149 -37.82 48.84 -8.91
N GLU A 150 -36.67 49.48 -9.23
CA GLU A 150 -35.64 48.87 -10.09
C GLU A 150 -34.64 47.95 -9.38
N GLN A 151 -34.54 48.01 -8.05
CA GLN A 151 -33.54 47.25 -7.29
C GLN A 151 -33.83 45.73 -7.24
N THR A 152 -35.08 45.32 -7.43
CA THR A 152 -35.50 43.90 -7.48
C THR A 152 -35.09 43.22 -8.78
N ALA A 153 -35.19 43.91 -9.93
CA ALA A 153 -34.84 43.35 -11.24
C ALA A 153 -33.32 43.12 -11.42
N ALA A 154 -32.48 43.92 -10.78
CA ALA A 154 -31.03 43.73 -10.80
C ALA A 154 -30.59 42.51 -9.98
N VAL A 155 -31.25 42.28 -8.83
CA VAL A 155 -31.00 41.11 -7.99
C VAL A 155 -31.47 39.82 -8.67
N GLU A 156 -32.64 39.82 -9.34
CA GLU A 156 -33.10 38.66 -10.12
C GLU A 156 -32.11 38.26 -11.23
N ARG A 157 -31.54 39.22 -11.98
CA ARG A 157 -30.53 38.93 -13.01
C ARG A 157 -29.22 38.39 -12.44
N MET A 158 -28.81 38.86 -11.27
CA MET A 158 -27.60 38.37 -10.60
C MET A 158 -27.80 36.94 -10.10
N VAL A 159 -28.97 36.63 -9.53
CA VAL A 159 -29.34 35.27 -9.11
C VAL A 159 -29.43 34.33 -10.31
N GLU A 160 -29.99 34.76 -11.44
CA GLU A 160 -30.00 33.97 -12.67
C GLU A 160 -28.59 33.70 -13.22
N ASN A 161 -27.73 34.71 -13.26
CA ASN A 161 -26.35 34.54 -13.73
C ASN A 161 -25.55 33.64 -12.80
N PHE A 162 -25.72 33.77 -11.49
CA PHE A 162 -25.10 32.90 -10.50
C PHE A 162 -25.61 31.46 -10.64
N GLY A 163 -26.92 31.27 -10.80
CA GLY A 163 -27.53 29.96 -11.03
C GLY A 163 -27.00 29.28 -12.30
N ARG A 164 -26.87 30.02 -13.41
CA ARG A 164 -26.30 29.49 -14.66
C ARG A 164 -24.83 29.08 -14.52
N GLN A 165 -24.04 29.90 -13.83
CA GLN A 165 -22.61 29.64 -13.65
C GLN A 165 -22.35 28.48 -12.70
N LEU A 166 -23.15 28.38 -11.63
CA LEU A 166 -23.10 27.28 -10.68
C LEU A 166 -23.54 25.96 -11.32
N GLN A 167 -24.59 25.97 -12.14
CA GLN A 167 -25.06 24.78 -12.87
C GLN A 167 -24.06 24.32 -13.94
N ALA A 168 -23.40 25.25 -14.63
CA ALA A 168 -22.36 24.92 -15.61
C ALA A 168 -21.10 24.34 -14.95
N SER A 169 -20.62 24.97 -13.86
CA SER A 169 -19.44 24.49 -13.13
C SER A 169 -19.69 23.15 -12.46
N MET A 170 -20.80 23.00 -11.73
CA MET A 170 -21.14 21.73 -11.08
C MET A 170 -21.40 20.62 -12.11
N GLY A 171 -22.02 20.93 -13.24
CA GLY A 171 -22.24 19.96 -14.32
C GLY A 171 -20.93 19.39 -14.87
N ALA A 172 -19.96 20.26 -15.15
CA ALA A 172 -18.64 19.86 -15.64
C ALA A 172 -17.87 19.03 -14.61
N ASP A 173 -17.90 19.43 -13.33
CA ASP A 173 -17.22 18.72 -12.25
C ASP A 173 -17.84 17.36 -11.96
N PHE A 174 -19.18 17.24 -11.96
CA PHE A 174 -19.86 15.95 -11.83
C PHE A 174 -19.58 15.02 -12.99
N GLN A 175 -19.47 15.54 -14.21
CA GLN A 175 -19.17 14.74 -15.39
C GLN A 175 -17.73 14.21 -15.37
N LYS A 176 -16.78 15.04 -14.91
CA LYS A 176 -15.38 14.65 -14.70
C LYS A 176 -15.23 13.67 -13.54
N LEU A 177 -15.98 13.86 -12.46
CA LEU A 177 -16.02 12.92 -11.34
C LEU A 177 -16.59 11.57 -11.79
N GLY A 178 -17.67 11.56 -12.56
CA GLY A 178 -18.29 10.35 -13.10
C GLY A 178 -17.37 9.57 -14.03
N SER A 179 -16.63 10.24 -14.92
CA SER A 179 -15.66 9.58 -15.80
C SER A 179 -14.47 9.01 -15.03
N THR A 180 -13.98 9.74 -14.01
CA THR A 180 -12.90 9.26 -13.13
C THR A 180 -13.35 8.05 -12.31
N LEU A 181 -14.57 8.10 -11.75
CA LEU A 181 -15.13 6.99 -10.96
C LEU A 181 -15.33 5.74 -11.81
N ARG A 182 -15.76 5.92 -13.07
CA ARG A 182 -15.94 4.82 -14.01
C ARG A 182 -14.60 4.20 -14.44
N ALA A 183 -13.59 5.02 -14.76
CA ALA A 183 -12.25 4.53 -15.06
C ALA A 183 -11.62 3.80 -13.86
N ALA A 184 -11.82 4.32 -12.64
CA ALA A 184 -11.40 3.64 -11.42
C ALA A 184 -12.14 2.32 -11.20
N GLY A 185 -13.45 2.27 -11.47
CA GLY A 185 -14.25 1.05 -11.38
C GLY A 185 -13.81 -0.02 -12.39
N GLU A 186 -13.52 0.36 -13.63
CA GLU A 186 -13.02 -0.54 -14.68
C GLU A 186 -11.59 -1.04 -14.36
N ALA A 187 -10.73 -0.20 -13.78
CA ALA A 187 -9.40 -0.62 -13.30
C ALA A 187 -9.50 -1.57 -12.08
N GLN A 188 -10.44 -1.32 -11.17
CA GLN A 188 -10.69 -2.15 -9.98
C GLN A 188 -11.18 -3.55 -10.38
N THR A 189 -12.08 -3.67 -11.36
CA THR A 189 -12.57 -4.97 -11.85
C THR A 189 -11.48 -5.74 -12.61
N ALA A 190 -10.68 -5.08 -13.43
CA ALA A 190 -9.53 -5.70 -14.09
C ALA A 190 -8.49 -6.18 -13.07
N GLN A 191 -8.22 -5.40 -12.02
CA GLN A 191 -7.32 -5.80 -10.94
C GLN A 191 -7.86 -6.99 -10.14
N ALA A 192 -9.17 -7.05 -9.90
CA ALA A 192 -9.81 -8.19 -9.23
C ALA A 192 -9.66 -9.49 -10.05
N ALA A 193 -9.90 -9.42 -11.37
CA ALA A 193 -9.72 -10.56 -12.27
C ALA A 193 -8.26 -11.05 -12.30
N ASN A 194 -7.29 -10.13 -12.37
CA ASN A 194 -5.87 -10.49 -12.29
C ASN A 194 -5.49 -11.12 -10.94
N THR A 195 -6.14 -10.70 -9.85
CA THR A 195 -5.89 -11.28 -8.52
C THR A 195 -6.45 -12.70 -8.43
N GLU A 196 -7.59 -12.97 -9.06
CA GLU A 196 -8.20 -14.31 -9.15
C GLU A 196 -7.32 -15.27 -9.96
N GLU A 197 -6.84 -14.85 -11.14
CA GLU A 197 -5.86 -15.62 -11.93
C GLU A 197 -4.57 -15.88 -11.14
N MET A 198 -4.08 -14.89 -10.39
CA MET A 198 -2.87 -15.08 -9.56
C MET A 198 -3.10 -16.10 -8.44
N ILE A 199 -4.27 -16.12 -7.80
CA ILE A 199 -4.64 -17.12 -6.80
C ILE A 199 -4.69 -18.51 -7.42
N GLU A 200 -5.22 -18.65 -8.63
CA GLU A 200 -5.30 -19.93 -9.34
C GLU A 200 -3.92 -20.44 -9.77
N ALA A 201 -3.05 -19.55 -10.27
CA ALA A 201 -1.66 -19.87 -10.56
C ALA A 201 -0.90 -20.33 -9.30
N VAL A 202 -1.10 -19.64 -8.16
CA VAL A 202 -0.50 -20.02 -6.88
C VAL A 202 -1.01 -21.38 -6.39
N LYS A 203 -2.31 -21.67 -6.50
CA LYS A 203 -2.86 -23.01 -6.17
C LYS A 203 -2.20 -24.11 -7.00
N THR A 204 -2.10 -23.89 -8.31
CA THR A 204 -1.47 -24.83 -9.24
C THR A 204 0.00 -25.06 -8.87
N LEU A 205 0.73 -23.99 -8.53
CA LEU A 205 2.12 -24.08 -8.10
C LEU A 205 2.28 -24.90 -6.81
N VAL A 206 1.38 -24.71 -5.84
CA VAL A 206 1.36 -25.48 -4.57
C VAL A 206 1.11 -26.96 -4.84
N GLU A 207 0.21 -27.29 -5.76
CA GLU A 207 -0.09 -28.68 -6.13
C GLU A 207 1.11 -29.35 -6.82
N VAL A 208 1.75 -28.66 -7.77
CA VAL A 208 2.99 -29.11 -8.39
C VAL A 208 4.08 -29.33 -7.33
N ASN A 209 4.21 -28.41 -6.37
CA ASN A 209 5.21 -28.54 -5.31
C ASN A 209 4.96 -29.79 -4.44
N ARG A 210 3.71 -30.06 -4.05
CA ARG A 210 3.33 -31.29 -3.32
C ARG A 210 3.63 -32.55 -4.12
N ASN A 211 3.35 -32.54 -5.42
CA ASN A 211 3.63 -33.68 -6.30
C ASN A 211 5.14 -33.93 -6.42
N VAL A 212 5.95 -32.87 -6.54
CA VAL A 212 7.41 -32.96 -6.55
C VAL A 212 7.94 -33.50 -5.22
N GLN A 213 7.44 -33.01 -4.08
CA GLN A 213 7.84 -33.54 -2.76
C GLN A 213 7.51 -35.03 -2.62
N SER A 214 6.34 -35.46 -3.07
CA SER A 214 5.94 -36.88 -3.06
C SER A 214 6.83 -37.74 -3.97
N ALA A 215 7.14 -37.25 -5.18
CA ALA A 215 8.05 -37.93 -6.08
C ALA A 215 9.46 -38.04 -5.49
N LEU A 216 9.95 -36.97 -4.86
CA LEU A 216 11.26 -36.94 -4.20
C LEU A 216 11.33 -37.95 -3.05
N ALA A 217 10.28 -38.04 -2.22
CA ALA A 217 10.19 -39.02 -1.15
C ALA A 217 10.27 -40.47 -1.68
N LYS A 218 9.57 -40.79 -2.78
CA LYS A 218 9.65 -42.10 -3.44
C LYS A 218 11.05 -42.39 -3.98
N VAL A 219 11.73 -41.39 -4.53
CA VAL A 219 13.10 -41.53 -5.01
C VAL A 219 14.05 -41.81 -3.84
N MET A 220 13.91 -41.09 -2.72
CA MET A 220 14.72 -41.32 -1.52
C MET A 220 14.53 -42.74 -0.98
N GLU A 221 13.28 -43.23 -0.87
CA GLU A 221 13.01 -44.60 -0.43
C GLU A 221 13.67 -45.64 -1.37
N ARG A 222 13.61 -45.41 -2.68
CA ARG A 222 14.23 -46.29 -3.67
C ARG A 222 15.76 -46.27 -3.56
N GLN A 223 16.34 -45.10 -3.31
CA GLN A 223 17.76 -44.91 -3.15
C GLN A 223 18.29 -45.57 -1.87
N GLU A 224 17.51 -45.51 -0.79
CA GLU A 224 17.82 -46.18 0.48
C GLU A 224 17.76 -47.72 0.33
N ARG A 225 16.73 -48.22 -0.37
CA ARG A 225 16.62 -49.66 -0.69
C ARG A 225 17.79 -50.15 -1.55
N PHE A 226 18.14 -49.40 -2.60
CA PHE A 226 19.27 -49.71 -3.46
C PHE A 226 20.61 -49.69 -2.70
N ALA A 227 20.82 -48.71 -1.82
CA ALA A 227 21.99 -48.65 -0.97
C ALA A 227 22.09 -49.87 -0.03
N GLY A 228 20.94 -50.32 0.50
CA GLY A 228 20.85 -51.55 1.29
C GLY A 228 21.22 -52.81 0.50
N GLU A 229 20.69 -52.96 -0.72
CA GLU A 229 21.02 -54.07 -1.62
C GLU A 229 22.51 -54.10 -2.00
N LEU A 230 23.10 -52.93 -2.30
CA LEU A 230 24.53 -52.79 -2.56
C LEU A 230 25.39 -53.23 -1.37
N LYS A 231 24.97 -52.88 -0.15
CA LYS A 231 25.66 -53.31 1.08
C LYS A 231 25.56 -54.83 1.26
N ALA A 232 24.39 -55.40 1.03
CA ALA A 232 24.18 -56.86 1.10
C ALA A 232 25.01 -57.61 0.04
N GLN A 233 25.04 -57.11 -1.20
CA GLN A 233 25.89 -57.67 -2.26
C GLN A 233 27.38 -57.61 -1.90
N LYS A 234 27.84 -56.49 -1.33
CA LYS A 234 29.23 -56.35 -0.86
C LYS A 234 29.56 -57.37 0.24
N GLU A 235 28.67 -57.57 1.21
CA GLU A 235 28.85 -58.56 2.28
C GLU A 235 28.88 -59.99 1.73
N GLN A 236 27.97 -60.32 0.80
CA GLN A 236 27.93 -61.64 0.16
C GLN A 236 29.20 -61.89 -0.65
N LEU A 237 29.64 -60.93 -1.47
CA LEU A 237 30.88 -61.05 -2.25
C LEU A 237 32.10 -61.24 -1.34
N SER A 238 32.16 -60.49 -0.23
CA SER A 238 33.24 -60.65 0.75
C SER A 238 33.26 -62.04 1.38
N ARG A 239 32.09 -62.63 1.68
CA ARG A 239 31.99 -63.99 2.20
C ARG A 239 32.46 -65.01 1.17
N THR A 240 31.96 -64.93 -0.06
CA THR A 240 32.37 -65.83 -1.14
C THR A 240 33.87 -65.74 -1.43
N CYS A 241 34.46 -64.55 -1.41
CA CYS A 241 35.92 -64.39 -1.54
C CYS A 241 36.68 -65.06 -0.38
N SER A 242 36.18 -64.97 0.86
CA SER A 242 36.79 -65.65 2.01
C SER A 242 36.69 -67.16 1.87
N GLU A 243 35.52 -67.69 1.52
CA GLU A 243 35.28 -69.12 1.31
C GLU A 243 36.17 -69.69 0.20
N MET A 244 36.28 -69.00 -0.95
CA MET A 244 37.20 -69.41 -2.00
C MET A 244 38.66 -69.37 -1.54
N SER A 245 39.05 -68.35 -0.77
CA SER A 245 40.41 -68.24 -0.23
C SER A 245 40.74 -69.40 0.70
N ASP A 246 39.80 -69.78 1.57
CA ASP A 246 39.95 -70.90 2.50
C ASP A 246 40.00 -72.24 1.74
N GLU A 247 39.16 -72.42 0.71
CA GLU A 247 39.16 -73.63 -0.11
C GLU A 247 40.45 -73.79 -0.92
N ILE A 248 40.93 -72.71 -1.56
CA ILE A 248 42.21 -72.70 -2.28
C ILE A 248 43.36 -73.01 -1.32
N SER A 249 43.37 -72.40 -0.13
CA SER A 249 44.39 -72.67 0.89
C SER A 249 44.36 -74.12 1.36
N GLY A 250 43.16 -74.69 1.55
CA GLY A 250 42.97 -76.10 1.90
C GLY A 250 43.46 -77.05 0.80
N GLN A 251 43.16 -76.76 -0.47
CA GLN A 251 43.66 -77.52 -1.61
C GLN A 251 45.19 -77.45 -1.73
N LEU A 252 45.79 -76.27 -1.54
CA LEU A 252 47.24 -76.10 -1.52
C LEU A 252 47.90 -76.90 -0.39
N TYR A 253 47.33 -76.86 0.82
CA TYR A 253 47.82 -77.63 1.96
C TYR A 253 47.75 -79.15 1.70
N ALA A 254 46.64 -79.64 1.15
CA ALA A 254 46.49 -81.05 0.78
C ALA A 254 47.49 -81.47 -0.32
N PHE A 255 47.73 -80.61 -1.30
CA PHE A 255 48.72 -80.84 -2.36
C PHE A 255 50.15 -80.88 -1.80
N GLU A 256 50.50 -79.96 -0.91
CA GLU A 256 51.80 -79.94 -0.23
C GLU A 256 52.02 -81.20 0.63
N GLN A 257 50.98 -81.63 1.35
CA GLN A 257 51.02 -82.86 2.14
C GLN A 257 51.20 -84.11 1.26
N MET A 258 50.53 -84.18 0.11
CA MET A 258 50.73 -85.25 -0.88
C MET A 258 52.14 -85.23 -1.49
N ARG A 259 52.69 -84.05 -1.81
CA ARG A 259 54.07 -83.93 -2.31
C ARG A 259 55.08 -84.46 -1.29
N ASN A 260 54.94 -84.08 -0.02
CA ASN A 260 55.85 -84.50 1.05
C ASN A 260 55.81 -86.02 1.33
N LEU A 261 54.73 -86.71 0.94
CA LEU A 261 54.63 -88.18 1.01
C LEU A 261 55.40 -88.89 -0.11
N TYR A 262 55.62 -88.23 -1.25
CA TYR A 262 56.32 -88.79 -2.42
C TYR A 262 57.82 -88.42 -2.48
N GLU A 263 58.28 -87.39 -1.77
CA GLU A 263 59.69 -86.96 -1.73
C GLU A 263 60.54 -87.66 -0.62
N LYS A 264 60.22 -88.91 -0.23
CA LYS A 264 61.02 -89.71 0.70
C LYS A 264 61.81 -90.82 0.03
#